data_AF-A0A1T4RMP8-F1
#
_entry.id   AF-A0A1T4RMP8-F1
#
_cell.length_a   1.000
_cell.length_b   1.000
_cell.length_c   1.000
_cell.angle_alpha   90.00
_cell.angle_beta   90.00
_cell.angle_gamma   90.00
#
_symmetry.space_group_name_H-M   'P 1'
#
loop_
_entity.id
_entity.type
_entity.pdbx_description
1 polymer ?
#
loop_
_entity_poly.entity_id
_entity_poly.type
_entity_poly.pdbx_seq_one_letter_code
_entity_poly.pdbx_strand_id
1 'polypeptide(L)'
;MNRKSQQGMVTLLFTVVLMITLTILSFTTAKTLLTEQTISANELRGKEVGYAAEAALEYGIGWFNSNFSTVVWSAANTTTATPTTITAGSDSYTLSVQYERNCLSGACDLYLVEVTATAVANNDSDLTRTQVIRLLEDRNNNLYIRVPGSWRDW
;
A
#
# COMPACT_ATOMS: atom_id res chain seq x y z
N MET A 1 -13.66 -1.48 73.08
CA MET A 1 -13.24 -2.04 71.77
C MET A 1 -12.08 -1.21 71.24
N ASN A 2 -10.93 -1.85 71.01
CA ASN A 2 -9.61 -1.21 70.87
C ASN A 2 -9.41 -0.54 69.50
N ARG A 3 -9.38 0.79 69.46
CA ARG A 3 -9.16 1.64 68.24
C ARG A 3 -7.90 1.29 67.44
N LYS A 4 -6.86 0.77 68.11
CA LYS A 4 -5.57 0.40 67.48
C LYS A 4 -5.66 -0.82 66.54
N SER A 5 -6.59 -1.76 66.80
CA SER A 5 -6.79 -2.95 65.94
C SER A 5 -7.50 -2.58 64.62
N GLN A 6 -8.38 -1.56 64.64
CA GLN A 6 -9.07 -1.08 63.45
C GLN A 6 -8.13 -0.31 62.50
N GLN A 7 -7.11 0.39 63.02
CA GLN A 7 -6.14 1.11 62.21
C GLN A 7 -5.24 0.18 61.36
N GLY A 8 -4.92 -1.03 61.86
CA GLY A 8 -4.15 -2.03 61.11
C GLY A 8 -4.93 -2.66 59.94
N MET A 9 -6.23 -2.85 60.10
CA MET A 9 -7.09 -3.38 59.03
C MET A 9 -7.32 -2.36 57.91
N VAL A 10 -7.46 -1.08 58.26
CA VAL A 10 -7.67 0.02 57.28
C VAL A 10 -6.46 0.22 56.38
N THR A 11 -5.23 0.12 56.93
CA THR A 11 -4.01 0.25 56.14
C THR A 11 -3.81 -0.92 55.18
N LEU A 12 -4.10 -2.16 55.61
CA LEU A 12 -4.12 -3.33 54.73
C LEU A 12 -5.12 -3.17 53.58
N LEU A 13 -6.34 -2.72 53.88
CA LEU A 13 -7.37 -2.52 52.86
C LEU A 13 -6.94 -1.44 51.85
N PHE A 14 -6.34 -0.35 52.32
CA PHE A 14 -5.82 0.70 51.46
C PHE A 14 -4.68 0.23 50.55
N THR A 15 -3.74 -0.57 51.08
CA THR A 15 -2.64 -1.14 50.29
C THR A 15 -3.13 -2.12 49.22
N VAL A 16 -4.14 -2.95 49.54
CA VAL A 16 -4.74 -3.87 48.55
C VAL A 16 -5.45 -3.09 47.45
N VAL A 17 -6.25 -2.08 47.79
CA VAL A 17 -6.91 -1.22 46.79
C VAL A 17 -5.88 -0.51 45.92
N LEU A 18 -4.82 0.04 46.53
CA LEU A 18 -3.72 0.68 45.80
C LEU A 18 -2.98 -0.30 44.88
N MET A 19 -2.75 -1.53 45.33
CA MET A 19 -2.09 -2.55 44.52
C MET A 19 -2.97 -2.95 43.33
N ILE A 20 -4.28 -3.06 43.52
CA ILE A 20 -5.23 -3.33 42.44
C ILE A 20 -5.25 -2.17 41.43
N THR A 21 -5.30 -0.92 41.88
CA THR A 21 -5.32 0.24 40.95
C THR A 21 -4.03 0.35 40.15
N LEU A 22 -2.87 0.13 40.78
CA LEU A 22 -1.58 0.09 40.10
C LEU A 22 -1.49 -1.05 39.09
N THR A 23 -2.04 -2.22 39.41
CA THR A 23 -2.06 -3.37 38.49
C THR A 23 -2.93 -3.09 37.27
N ILE A 24 -4.12 -2.51 37.47
CA ILE A 24 -5.01 -2.12 36.37
C ILE A 24 -4.33 -1.09 35.48
N LEU A 25 -3.71 -0.06 36.08
CA LEU A 25 -2.96 0.96 35.33
C LEU A 25 -1.82 0.35 34.52
N SER A 26 -1.06 -0.57 35.11
CA SER A 26 0.04 -1.24 34.41
C SER A 26 -0.45 -2.11 33.24
N PHE A 27 -1.61 -2.77 33.39
CA PHE A 27 -2.16 -3.61 32.35
C PHE A 27 -2.76 -2.77 31.20
N THR A 28 -3.40 -1.65 31.51
CA THR A 28 -3.93 -0.75 30.49
C THR A 28 -2.81 -0.09 29.70
N THR A 29 -1.75 0.38 30.35
CA THR A 29 -0.58 0.97 29.64
C THR A 29 0.12 -0.05 28.75
N ALA A 30 0.34 -1.28 29.25
CA ALA A 30 0.92 -2.35 28.44
C ALA A 30 0.06 -2.67 27.20
N LYS A 31 -1.27 -2.72 27.36
CA LYS A 31 -2.19 -2.90 26.23
C LYS A 31 -2.11 -1.75 25.23
N THR A 32 -2.12 -0.50 25.70
CA THR A 32 -2.00 0.68 24.84
C THR A 32 -0.70 0.65 24.03
N LEU A 33 0.43 0.33 24.68
CA LEU A 33 1.72 0.24 24.01
C LEU A 33 1.72 -0.82 22.89
N LEU A 34 1.17 -2.00 23.16
CA LEU A 34 1.06 -3.05 22.13
C LEU A 34 0.16 -2.61 20.98
N THR A 35 -0.96 -1.94 21.26
CA THR A 35 -1.84 -1.44 20.20
C THR A 35 -1.17 -0.37 19.35
N GLU A 36 -0.44 0.57 19.95
CA GLU A 36 0.29 1.60 19.21
C GLU A 36 1.39 1.00 18.34
N GLN A 37 2.12 0.00 18.84
CA GLN A 37 3.12 -0.72 18.05
C GLN A 37 2.50 -1.41 16.84
N THR A 38 1.36 -2.07 17.01
CA THR A 38 0.67 -2.73 15.87
C THR A 38 0.15 -1.73 14.84
N ILE A 39 -0.40 -0.59 15.28
CA ILE A 39 -0.87 0.47 14.40
C ILE A 39 0.31 1.07 13.62
N SER A 40 1.40 1.40 14.32
CA SER A 40 2.60 1.97 13.71
C SER A 40 3.25 1.02 12.71
N ALA A 41 3.35 -0.27 13.03
CA ALA A 41 3.86 -1.28 12.12
C ALA A 41 3.00 -1.41 10.85
N ASN A 42 1.67 -1.43 11.01
CA ASN A 42 0.75 -1.50 9.87
C ASN A 42 0.80 -0.23 9.02
N GLU A 43 0.92 0.95 9.63
CA GLU A 43 1.07 2.21 8.92
C GLU A 43 2.37 2.24 8.11
N LEU A 44 3.49 1.79 8.69
CA LEU A 44 4.77 1.71 7.98
C LEU A 44 4.66 0.81 6.76
N ARG A 45 4.17 -0.42 6.93
CA ARG A 45 4.01 -1.39 5.83
C ARG A 45 3.05 -0.87 4.75
N GLY A 46 1.98 -0.20 5.17
CA GLY A 46 1.04 0.45 4.25
C GLY A 46 1.70 1.55 3.41
N LYS A 47 2.59 2.35 4.00
CA LYS A 47 3.37 3.37 3.29
C LYS A 47 4.40 2.75 2.35
N GLU A 48 5.13 1.73 2.79
CA GLU A 48 6.14 1.06 1.96
C GLU A 48 5.52 0.46 0.70
N VAL A 49 4.38 -0.23 0.81
CA VAL A 49 3.68 -0.77 -0.37
C VAL A 49 3.08 0.34 -1.22
N GLY A 50 2.62 1.44 -0.62
CA GLY A 50 2.19 2.63 -1.37
C GLY A 50 3.31 3.22 -2.23
N TYR A 51 4.51 3.40 -1.66
CA TYR A 51 5.67 3.85 -2.42
C TYR A 51 6.12 2.83 -3.47
N ALA A 52 6.01 1.54 -3.17
CA ALA A 52 6.31 0.50 -4.14
C ALA A 52 5.33 0.50 -5.32
N ALA A 53 4.04 0.77 -5.09
CA ALA A 53 3.05 0.89 -6.15
C ALA A 53 3.29 2.13 -7.02
N GLU A 54 3.67 3.26 -6.42
CA GLU A 54 4.09 4.46 -7.16
C GLU A 54 5.34 4.17 -8.00
N ALA A 55 6.32 3.45 -7.45
CA ALA A 55 7.49 3.01 -8.19
C ALA A 55 7.12 2.06 -9.34
N ALA A 56 6.13 1.18 -9.15
CA ALA A 56 5.61 0.32 -10.22
C ALA A 56 4.98 1.14 -11.34
N LEU A 57 4.23 2.18 -10.99
CA LEU A 57 3.58 3.07 -11.94
C LEU A 57 4.61 3.83 -12.78
N GLU A 58 5.59 4.44 -12.13
CA GLU A 58 6.67 5.18 -12.80
C GLU A 58 7.55 4.26 -13.65
N TYR A 59 7.84 3.05 -13.15
CA TYR A 59 8.50 2.01 -13.96
C TYR A 59 7.69 1.65 -15.20
N GLY A 60 6.37 1.46 -15.05
CA GLY A 60 5.45 1.18 -16.14
C GLY A 60 5.43 2.28 -17.20
N ILE A 61 5.43 3.53 -16.78
CA ILE A 61 5.49 4.65 -17.72
C ILE A 61 6.84 4.68 -18.42
N GLY A 62 7.94 4.57 -17.67
CA GLY A 62 9.29 4.53 -18.26
C GLY A 62 9.46 3.39 -19.27
N TRP A 63 8.95 2.20 -18.95
CA TRP A 63 8.95 1.06 -19.85
C TRP A 63 8.12 1.32 -21.10
N PHE A 64 6.90 1.86 -20.95
CA PHE A 64 6.03 2.17 -22.08
C PHE A 64 6.65 3.24 -22.99
N ASN A 65 7.22 4.30 -22.41
CA ASN A 65 7.90 5.37 -23.15
C ASN A 65 9.08 4.83 -23.98
N SER A 66 9.83 3.89 -23.43
CA SER A 66 11.01 3.29 -24.09
C SER A 66 10.62 2.30 -25.18
N ASN A 67 9.46 1.65 -25.06
CA ASN A 67 9.01 0.57 -25.93
C ASN A 67 7.81 0.95 -26.80
N PHE A 68 7.38 2.22 -26.80
CA PHE A 68 6.12 2.65 -27.40
C PHE A 68 5.95 2.21 -28.86
N SER A 69 7.00 2.37 -29.68
CA SER A 69 6.98 2.00 -31.10
C SER A 69 7.20 0.51 -31.37
N THR A 70 7.68 -0.25 -30.38
CA THR A 70 8.05 -1.67 -30.52
C THR A 70 7.12 -2.60 -29.74
N VAL A 71 6.19 -2.06 -28.95
CA VAL A 71 5.34 -2.86 -28.09
C VAL A 71 4.39 -3.71 -28.94
N VAL A 72 4.39 -5.01 -28.68
CA VAL A 72 3.48 -5.95 -29.32
C VAL A 72 2.27 -6.13 -28.41
N TRP A 73 1.10 -5.86 -28.98
CA TRP A 73 -0.17 -6.01 -28.30
C TRP A 73 -0.78 -7.37 -28.63
N SER A 74 -1.40 -8.00 -27.63
CA SER A 74 -2.15 -9.24 -27.83
C SER A 74 -3.43 -9.00 -28.66
N ALA A 75 -4.06 -10.08 -29.13
CA ALA A 75 -5.39 -10.00 -29.77
C ALA A 75 -6.47 -9.39 -28.85
N ALA A 76 -6.27 -9.48 -27.54
CA ALA A 76 -7.12 -8.87 -26.53
C ALA A 76 -6.73 -7.42 -26.22
N ASN A 77 -5.82 -6.81 -26.99
CA ASN A 77 -5.32 -5.45 -26.78
C ASN A 77 -4.67 -5.25 -25.40
N THR A 78 -3.99 -6.29 -24.91
CA THR A 78 -3.25 -6.25 -23.66
C THR A 78 -1.76 -6.48 -23.88
N THR A 79 -0.94 -5.90 -23.02
CA THR A 79 0.49 -6.20 -22.91
C THR A 79 0.96 -6.01 -21.47
N THR A 80 2.17 -6.46 -21.15
CA THR A 80 2.70 -6.43 -19.78
C THR A 80 4.16 -6.05 -19.83
N ALA A 81 4.58 -5.14 -18.94
CA ALA A 81 6.00 -4.85 -18.77
C ALA A 81 6.69 -6.05 -18.11
N THR A 82 7.99 -6.21 -18.36
CA THR A 82 8.78 -7.21 -17.64
C THR A 82 8.70 -6.92 -16.13
N PRO A 83 8.25 -7.87 -15.29
CA PRO A 83 8.20 -7.64 -13.85
C PRO A 83 9.59 -7.34 -13.30
N THR A 84 9.66 -6.47 -12.31
CA THR A 84 10.90 -6.11 -11.63
C THR A 84 10.70 -6.12 -10.12
N THR A 85 11.78 -6.29 -9.37
CA THR A 85 11.73 -6.33 -7.91
C THR A 85 12.52 -5.17 -7.34
N ILE A 86 11.93 -4.46 -6.38
CA ILE A 86 12.63 -3.44 -5.61
C ILE A 86 12.73 -3.88 -4.15
N THR A 87 13.77 -3.41 -3.47
CA THR A 87 13.94 -3.64 -2.02
C THR A 87 13.75 -2.32 -1.31
N ALA A 88 12.88 -2.30 -0.31
CA ALA A 88 12.65 -1.15 0.56
C ALA A 88 12.64 -1.63 2.01
N GLY A 89 13.53 -1.04 2.82
CA GLY A 89 13.72 -1.46 4.20
C GLY A 89 14.17 -2.92 4.31
N SER A 90 13.41 -3.73 5.04
CA SER A 90 13.66 -5.17 5.22
C SER A 90 12.89 -6.07 4.25
N ASP A 91 12.04 -5.51 3.38
CA ASP A 91 11.18 -6.28 2.48
C ASP A 91 11.52 -6.03 1.00
N SER A 92 11.01 -6.91 0.14
CA SER A 92 11.10 -6.76 -1.30
C SER A 92 9.71 -6.80 -1.92
N TYR A 93 9.52 -5.97 -2.95
CA TYR A 93 8.25 -5.79 -3.62
C TYR A 93 8.41 -6.15 -5.08
N THR A 94 7.59 -7.08 -5.56
CA THR A 94 7.48 -7.39 -6.97
C THR A 94 6.54 -6.39 -7.62
N LEU A 95 7.04 -5.69 -8.62
CA LEU A 95 6.33 -4.70 -9.41
C LEU A 95 5.89 -5.34 -10.72
N SER A 96 4.59 -5.35 -10.97
CA SER A 96 4.00 -5.84 -12.21
C SER A 96 3.15 -4.75 -12.83
N VAL A 97 3.29 -4.53 -14.14
CA VAL A 97 2.52 -3.52 -14.87
C VAL A 97 1.84 -4.15 -16.06
N GLN A 98 0.52 -4.00 -16.11
CA GLN A 98 -0.33 -4.42 -17.21
C GLN A 98 -0.87 -3.20 -17.95
N TYR A 99 -0.97 -3.32 -19.27
CA TYR A 99 -1.55 -2.32 -20.14
C TYR A 99 -2.74 -2.92 -20.85
N GLU A 100 -3.84 -2.20 -20.89
CA GLU A 100 -5.01 -2.52 -21.69
C GLU A 100 -5.34 -1.33 -22.57
N ARG A 101 -5.43 -1.52 -23.88
CA ARG A 101 -5.81 -0.45 -24.80
C ARG A 101 -7.23 -0.64 -25.31
N ASN A 102 -7.99 0.44 -25.34
CA ASN A 102 -9.32 0.47 -25.93
C ASN A 102 -9.38 1.49 -27.05
N CYS A 103 -10.01 1.12 -28.16
CA CYS A 103 -10.14 1.99 -29.32
C CYS A 103 -11.22 3.06 -29.08
N LEU A 104 -10.87 4.33 -29.26
CA LEU A 104 -11.77 5.47 -29.00
C LEU A 104 -12.47 6.01 -30.25
N SER A 105 -11.94 5.74 -31.45
CA SER A 105 -12.47 6.25 -32.72
C SER A 105 -12.82 5.10 -33.67
N GLY A 106 -13.79 5.27 -34.57
CA GLY A 106 -14.24 4.20 -35.46
C GLY A 106 -13.16 3.64 -36.42
N ALA A 107 -12.07 4.38 -36.63
CA ALA A 107 -10.91 3.96 -37.42
C ALA A 107 -9.73 3.44 -36.56
N CYS A 108 -9.85 3.48 -35.23
CA CYS A 108 -8.81 3.11 -34.28
C CYS A 108 -7.45 3.79 -34.49
N ASP A 109 -7.51 5.09 -34.79
CA ASP A 109 -6.34 5.98 -34.80
C ASP A 109 -5.95 6.43 -33.39
N LEU A 110 -6.94 6.44 -32.49
CA LEU A 110 -6.81 6.91 -31.12
C LEU A 110 -7.17 5.79 -30.14
N TYR A 111 -6.26 5.52 -29.20
CA TYR A 111 -6.43 4.52 -28.16
C TYR A 111 -6.39 5.16 -26.77
N LEU A 112 -7.24 4.66 -25.88
CA LEU A 112 -7.13 4.87 -24.44
C LEU A 112 -6.37 3.69 -23.86
N VAL A 113 -5.19 3.91 -23.33
CA VAL A 113 -4.40 2.89 -22.65
C VAL A 113 -4.57 3.04 -21.15
N GLU A 114 -5.16 2.04 -20.51
CA GLU A 114 -5.20 1.92 -19.06
C GLU A 114 -3.93 1.18 -18.60
N VAL A 115 -3.15 1.83 -17.74
CA VAL A 115 -1.93 1.28 -17.16
C VAL A 115 -2.24 0.90 -15.73
N THR A 116 -2.17 -0.39 -15.44
CA THR A 116 -2.41 -0.97 -14.13
C THR A 116 -1.08 -1.43 -13.54
N ALA A 117 -0.60 -0.72 -12.53
CA ALA A 117 0.63 -1.02 -11.83
C ALA A 117 0.33 -1.60 -10.46
N THR A 118 0.84 -2.80 -10.20
CA THR A 118 0.61 -3.53 -8.95
C THR A 118 1.95 -3.81 -8.28
N ALA A 119 2.02 -3.54 -6.97
CA ALA A 119 3.13 -3.92 -6.12
C ALA A 119 2.66 -4.95 -5.09
N VAL A 120 3.38 -6.06 -5.01
CA VAL A 120 3.11 -7.17 -4.07
C VAL A 120 4.34 -7.38 -3.20
N ALA A 121 4.16 -7.43 -1.88
CA ALA A 121 5.25 -7.76 -0.97
C ALA A 121 5.61 -9.25 -1.07
N ASN A 122 6.90 -9.56 -1.14
CA ASN A 122 7.38 -10.93 -1.35
C ASN A 122 7.38 -11.76 -0.07
N ASN A 123 7.64 -11.15 1.08
CA ASN A 123 7.61 -11.84 2.37
C ASN A 123 6.19 -11.96 2.95
N ASP A 124 5.25 -11.15 2.47
CA ASP A 124 3.88 -11.04 2.99
C ASP A 124 2.93 -10.72 1.83
N SER A 125 2.59 -11.72 1.00
CA SER A 125 1.82 -11.54 -0.23
C SER A 125 0.42 -10.96 -0.04
N ASP A 126 -0.06 -10.90 1.21
CA ASP A 126 -1.34 -10.30 1.57
C ASP A 126 -1.30 -8.76 1.47
N LEU A 127 -0.10 -8.16 1.46
CA LEU A 127 0.08 -6.74 1.20
C LEU A 127 0.29 -6.48 -0.30
N THR A 128 -0.80 -6.07 -0.95
CA THR A 128 -0.82 -5.64 -2.35
C THR A 128 -1.41 -4.24 -2.46
N ARG A 129 -0.81 -3.39 -3.31
CA ARG A 129 -1.41 -2.12 -3.75
C ARG A 129 -1.39 -2.03 -5.25
N THR A 130 -2.44 -1.44 -5.80
CA THR A 130 -2.51 -1.20 -7.25
C THR A 130 -2.89 0.25 -7.51
N GLN A 131 -2.21 0.82 -8.49
CA GLN A 131 -2.47 2.16 -9.01
C GLN A 131 -2.76 2.09 -10.48
N VAL A 132 -3.66 2.95 -10.94
CA VAL A 132 -4.08 3.01 -12.33
C VAL A 132 -4.04 4.43 -12.84
N ILE A 133 -3.51 4.57 -14.05
CA ILE A 133 -3.57 5.81 -14.83
C ILE A 133 -4.04 5.52 -16.25
N ARG A 134 -4.46 6.56 -16.95
CA ARG A 134 -4.80 6.48 -18.36
C ARG A 134 -3.87 7.33 -19.21
N LEU A 135 -3.49 6.77 -20.34
CA LEU A 135 -2.73 7.41 -21.39
C LEU A 135 -3.62 7.47 -22.64
N LEU A 136 -3.48 8.54 -23.41
CA LEU A 136 -4.09 8.68 -24.72
C LEU A 136 -2.99 8.47 -25.76
N GLU A 137 -3.13 7.43 -26.57
CA GLU A 137 -2.21 7.05 -27.64
C GLU A 137 -2.78 7.50 -28.98
N ASP A 138 -1.99 8.25 -29.74
CA ASP A 138 -2.25 8.61 -31.14
C ASP A 138 -1.28 7.83 -32.03
N ARG A 139 -1.81 6.88 -32.78
CA ARG A 139 -1.03 5.99 -33.62
C ARG A 139 -0.44 6.70 -34.84
N ASN A 140 -1.14 7.71 -35.37
CA ASN A 140 -0.72 8.41 -36.58
C ASN A 140 0.49 9.30 -36.31
N ASN A 141 0.53 9.89 -35.12
CA ASN A 141 1.64 10.77 -34.71
C ASN A 141 2.69 10.07 -33.84
N ASN A 142 2.50 8.78 -33.55
CA ASN A 142 3.36 7.99 -32.67
C ASN A 142 3.65 8.73 -31.35
N LEU A 143 2.58 9.23 -30.72
CA LEU A 143 2.63 10.06 -29.52
C LEU A 143 1.67 9.50 -28.48
N TYR A 144 2.01 9.70 -27.21
CA TYR A 144 1.10 9.45 -26.10
C TYR A 144 1.10 10.64 -25.13
N ILE A 145 -0.03 10.85 -24.48
CA ILE A 145 -0.21 11.90 -23.49
C ILE A 145 -0.88 11.30 -22.26
N ARG A 146 -0.37 11.61 -21.07
CA ARG A 146 -1.04 11.22 -19.81
C ARG A 146 -2.33 11.99 -19.67
N VAL A 147 -3.44 11.30 -19.43
CA VAL A 147 -4.74 11.93 -19.20
C VAL A 147 -4.72 12.56 -17.80
N PRO A 148 -4.81 13.90 -17.67
CA PRO A 148 -4.80 14.55 -16.37
C PRO A 148 -5.98 14.10 -15.52
N GLY A 149 -5.75 13.86 -14.23
CA GLY A 149 -6.81 13.46 -13.28
C GLY A 149 -7.35 12.04 -13.46
N SER A 150 -6.71 11.20 -14.28
CA SER A 150 -7.12 9.79 -14.48
C SER A 150 -6.62 8.82 -13.41
N TRP A 151 -5.87 9.31 -12.43
CA TRP A 151 -5.24 8.51 -11.39
C TRP A 151 -6.26 7.92 -10.42
N ARG A 152 -6.11 6.62 -10.12
CA ARG A 152 -6.96 5.85 -9.22
C ARG A 152 -6.13 4.86 -8.42
N ASP A 153 -6.38 4.79 -7.13
CA ASP A 153 -5.74 3.84 -6.21
C ASP A 153 -6.76 2.87 -5.64
N TRP A 154 -6.38 1.60 -5.51
CA TRP A 154 -7.13 0.57 -4.80
C TRP A 154 -6.22 -0.36 -3.97
#